data_AF-A0A0F9C7V1-F1
#
_entry.id   AF-A0A0F9C7V1-F1
#
_cell.length_a   1.000
_cell.length_b   1.000
_cell.length_c   1.000
_cell.angle_alpha   90.00
_cell.angle_beta   90.00
_cell.angle_gamma   90.00
#
_symmetry.space_group_name_H-M   'P 1'
#
loop_
_entity.id
_entity.type
_entity.pdbx_description
1 polymer ?
#
loop_
_entity_poly.entity_id
_entity_poly.type
_entity_poly.pdbx_seq_one_letter_code
_entity_poly.pdbx_strand_id
1 'polypeptide(L)'
;MSWGILAPDTLVSLRRQQNLGLASAVRHFNDRSVPGLGGMWFPMPILWSVLAVSIAEELRVPALPVGNAIEALMMRQATKEGLADRRVRGIRKMQGLEDWSFTNLKRRGTYVVQPIRMAMVQPLVALGFVRGCRYGAFTIHTAGAQMLKLPVMASYRRVLGEWAHGRSPRGLNKVIEDLSPNAAVPDEVRKLIFARLIGGDDPSASRRRTLVALGTGPSASQLDATEPLSGITPDHWTDLRAGAAFMDLRNAALAVLYRLEHCLLQLRDANEPAVLSVGEASKLAGEPLAVLRQ
;
A
#
# COMPACT_ATOMS: atom_id res chain seq x y z
N MET A 1 4.81 24.98 -6.88
CA MET A 1 5.20 23.82 -6.06
C MET A 1 4.90 24.19 -4.60
N SER A 2 3.72 23.83 -4.06
CA SER A 2 3.31 24.29 -2.72
C SER A 2 3.74 23.28 -1.66
N TRP A 3 4.81 23.58 -0.93
CA TRP A 3 5.38 22.70 0.11
C TRP A 3 4.61 22.73 1.45
N GLY A 4 3.32 23.08 1.41
CA GLY A 4 2.54 23.39 2.60
C GLY A 4 2.78 24.82 3.08
N ILE A 5 1.79 25.37 3.79
CA ILE A 5 1.82 26.72 4.35
C ILE A 5 2.39 26.59 5.76
N LEU A 6 3.44 27.36 6.07
CA LEU A 6 4.12 27.37 7.37
C LEU A 6 3.59 28.46 8.31
N ALA A 7 2.52 29.16 7.94
CA ALA A 7 1.90 30.21 8.76
C ALA A 7 0.59 29.71 9.40
N PRO A 8 0.26 30.13 10.63
CA PRO A 8 -1.02 29.86 11.26
C PRO A 8 -2.09 30.77 10.66
N ASP A 9 -2.38 30.58 9.37
CA ASP A 9 -3.52 31.24 8.75
C ASP A 9 -4.76 30.34 8.93
N THR A 10 -5.90 30.94 9.24
CA THR A 10 -7.16 30.24 9.55
C THR A 10 -7.75 29.66 8.26
N LEU A 11 -7.09 28.64 7.70
CA LEU A 11 -7.54 27.95 6.51
C LEU A 11 -8.37 26.72 6.89
N VAL A 12 -9.58 26.68 6.34
CA VAL A 12 -10.50 25.55 6.34
C VAL A 12 -9.76 24.28 5.90
N SER A 13 -9.30 23.48 6.89
CA SER A 13 -8.79 22.11 6.77
C SER A 13 -8.14 21.75 5.42
N LEU A 14 -7.02 22.40 5.06
CA LEU A 14 -6.16 21.88 4.00
C LEU A 14 -5.38 20.69 4.56
N ARG A 15 -5.89 19.48 4.30
CA ARG A 15 -5.24 18.23 4.70
C ARG A 15 -3.87 18.15 4.01
N ARG A 16 -2.79 18.35 4.78
CA ARG A 16 -1.41 18.31 4.27
C ARG A 16 -1.13 17.02 3.51
N GLN A 17 -0.52 17.13 2.34
CA GLN A 17 0.06 15.96 1.69
C GLN A 17 1.41 15.64 2.33
N GLN A 18 1.44 14.64 3.22
CA GLN A 18 2.66 14.11 3.86
C GLN A 18 3.64 13.43 2.86
N ASN A 19 3.35 13.50 1.56
CA ASN A 19 4.19 12.93 0.50
C ASN A 19 5.26 13.92 -0.01
N LEU A 20 5.28 15.18 0.46
CA LEU A 20 6.17 16.25 -0.01
C LEU A 20 6.12 16.51 -1.53
N GLY A 21 5.04 16.09 -2.21
CA GLY A 21 5.00 16.07 -3.68
C GLY A 21 5.91 15.02 -4.34
N LEU A 22 6.59 14.19 -3.56
CA LEU A 22 7.62 13.24 -4.01
C LEU A 22 7.04 11.87 -4.42
N ALA A 23 5.72 11.75 -4.58
CA ALA A 23 5.06 10.48 -4.91
C ALA A 23 5.55 9.87 -6.25
N SER A 24 5.98 10.71 -7.20
CA SER A 24 6.59 10.22 -8.45
C SER A 24 7.98 9.60 -8.21
N ALA A 25 8.83 10.29 -7.45
CA ALA A 25 10.17 9.82 -7.11
C ALA A 25 10.13 8.54 -6.26
N VAL A 26 9.22 8.46 -5.27
CA VAL A 26 9.00 7.23 -4.49
C VAL A 26 8.65 6.05 -5.40
N ARG A 27 7.75 6.25 -6.37
CA ARG A 27 7.38 5.19 -7.32
C ARG A 27 8.55 4.79 -8.20
N HIS A 28 9.34 5.77 -8.68
CA HIS A 28 10.53 5.51 -9.47
C HIS A 28 11.53 4.62 -8.73
N PHE A 29 11.93 5.00 -7.51
CA PHE A 29 12.89 4.21 -6.74
C PHE A 29 12.34 2.86 -6.30
N ASN A 30 11.06 2.76 -5.93
CA ASN A 30 10.45 1.46 -5.63
C ASN A 30 10.50 0.52 -6.84
N ASP A 31 10.22 1.03 -8.05
CA ASP A 31 10.25 0.22 -9.27
C ASP A 31 11.68 -0.17 -9.68
N ARG A 32 12.67 0.69 -9.43
CA ARG A 32 14.07 0.35 -9.68
C ARG A 32 14.59 -0.70 -8.69
N SER A 33 14.19 -0.59 -7.43
CA SER A 33 14.55 -1.53 -6.36
C SER A 33 13.89 -2.90 -6.52
N VAL A 34 12.56 -2.93 -6.64
CA VAL A 34 11.79 -4.18 -6.78
C VAL A 34 10.76 -4.04 -7.92
N PRO A 35 11.21 -4.25 -9.17
CA PRO A 35 10.42 -3.93 -10.35
C PRO A 35 9.04 -4.57 -10.38
N GLY A 36 8.04 -3.78 -10.75
CA GLY A 36 6.66 -4.25 -10.90
C GLY A 36 5.89 -4.43 -9.59
N LEU A 37 6.51 -4.34 -8.41
CA LEU A 37 5.77 -4.53 -7.14
C LEU A 37 5.18 -3.24 -6.56
N GLY A 38 5.63 -2.08 -7.03
CA GLY A 38 5.13 -0.78 -6.61
C GLY A 38 5.23 -0.59 -5.10
N GLY A 39 4.07 -0.47 -4.43
CA GLY A 39 3.98 -0.31 -2.97
C GLY A 39 3.55 -1.58 -2.23
N MET A 40 3.64 -2.75 -2.87
CA MET A 40 3.23 -4.01 -2.26
C MET A 40 4.20 -4.47 -1.17
N TRP A 41 3.66 -4.68 0.02
CA TRP A 41 4.42 -5.16 1.17
C TRP A 41 3.77 -6.38 1.86
N PHE A 42 2.56 -6.77 1.44
CA PHE A 42 1.91 -8.01 1.82
C PHE A 42 0.91 -8.44 0.73
N PRO A 43 0.61 -9.74 0.60
CA PRO A 43 -0.07 -10.31 -0.58
C PRO A 43 -1.60 -10.28 -0.57
N MET A 44 -2.27 -10.14 0.58
CA MET A 44 -3.75 -10.20 0.67
C MET A 44 -4.49 -9.26 -0.29
N PRO A 45 -4.02 -8.02 -0.55
CA PRO A 45 -4.64 -7.13 -1.52
C PRO A 45 -4.66 -7.67 -2.96
N ILE A 46 -3.79 -8.62 -3.32
CA ILE A 46 -3.87 -9.33 -4.61
C ILE A 46 -5.14 -10.18 -4.63
N LEU A 47 -5.36 -11.00 -3.61
CA LEU A 47 -6.52 -11.91 -3.53
C LEU A 47 -7.83 -11.12 -3.59
N TRP A 48 -7.93 -10.08 -2.76
CA TRP A 48 -9.11 -9.20 -2.74
C TRP A 48 -9.38 -8.58 -4.11
N SER A 49 -8.33 -8.17 -4.81
CA SER A 49 -8.46 -7.54 -6.12
C SER A 49 -8.83 -8.52 -7.22
N VAL A 50 -8.25 -9.73 -7.24
CA VAL A 50 -8.63 -10.78 -8.19
C VAL A 50 -10.09 -11.18 -7.99
N LEU A 51 -10.54 -11.34 -6.75
CA LEU A 51 -11.94 -11.61 -6.42
C LEU A 51 -12.86 -10.44 -6.86
N ALA A 52 -12.47 -9.20 -6.54
CA ALA A 52 -13.25 -8.01 -6.89
C ALA A 52 -13.40 -7.83 -8.40
N VAL A 53 -12.32 -8.00 -9.16
CA VAL A 53 -12.34 -7.85 -10.62
C VAL A 53 -13.20 -8.95 -11.25
N SER A 54 -13.06 -10.20 -10.82
CA SER A 54 -13.89 -11.30 -11.34
C SER A 54 -15.38 -11.12 -11.06
N ILE A 55 -15.73 -10.63 -9.87
CA ILE A 55 -17.14 -10.34 -9.51
C ILE A 55 -17.64 -9.12 -10.28
N ALA A 56 -16.80 -8.10 -10.48
CA ALA A 56 -17.16 -6.92 -11.27
C ALA A 56 -17.44 -7.27 -12.74
N GLU A 57 -16.67 -8.17 -13.34
CA GLU A 57 -16.90 -8.70 -14.69
C GLU A 57 -18.25 -9.43 -14.78
N GLU A 58 -18.59 -10.29 -13.81
CA GLU A 58 -19.89 -10.97 -13.73
C GLU A 58 -21.04 -9.96 -13.63
N LEU A 59 -20.92 -9.00 -12.73
CA LEU A 59 -21.93 -7.96 -12.50
C LEU A 59 -21.99 -6.91 -13.62
N ARG A 60 -21.04 -6.94 -14.56
CA ARG A 60 -20.87 -5.94 -15.65
C ARG A 60 -20.79 -4.51 -15.13
N VAL A 61 -20.02 -4.31 -14.06
CA VAL A 61 -19.76 -3.00 -13.45
C VAL A 61 -18.25 -2.71 -13.37
N PRO A 62 -17.83 -1.45 -13.20
CA PRO A 62 -16.43 -1.15 -12.94
C PRO A 62 -15.93 -1.87 -11.67
N ALA A 63 -14.65 -2.27 -11.64
CA ALA A 63 -14.10 -3.00 -10.49
C ALA A 63 -13.91 -2.13 -9.24
N LEU A 64 -13.90 -0.80 -9.37
CA LEU A 64 -13.58 0.10 -8.26
C LEU A 64 -14.59 0.04 -7.09
N PRO A 65 -15.93 0.13 -7.31
CA PRO A 65 -16.91 -0.05 -6.23
C PRO A 65 -16.89 -1.45 -5.63
N VAL A 66 -16.66 -2.49 -6.43
CA VAL A 66 -16.59 -3.88 -5.94
C VAL A 66 -15.38 -4.07 -5.04
N GLY A 67 -14.21 -3.58 -5.46
CA GLY A 67 -12.99 -3.61 -4.66
C GLY A 67 -13.09 -2.78 -3.38
N ASN A 68 -13.85 -1.67 -3.38
CA ASN A 68 -14.19 -0.95 -2.15
C ASN A 68 -14.97 -1.83 -1.18
N ALA A 69 -16.02 -2.48 -1.69
CA ALA A 69 -16.91 -3.28 -0.86
C ALA A 69 -16.17 -4.50 -0.26
N ILE A 70 -15.40 -5.22 -1.09
CA ILE A 70 -14.64 -6.39 -0.64
C ILE A 70 -13.57 -5.98 0.36
N GLU A 71 -12.73 -4.98 0.05
CA GLU A 71 -11.66 -4.57 0.98
C GLU A 71 -12.25 -4.10 2.32
N ALA A 72 -13.32 -3.28 2.30
CA ALA A 72 -14.01 -2.86 3.52
C ALA A 72 -14.54 -4.06 4.32
N LEU A 73 -15.14 -5.05 3.65
CA LEU A 73 -15.65 -6.25 4.30
C LEU A 73 -14.53 -7.03 5.01
N MET A 74 -13.34 -7.13 4.40
CA MET A 74 -12.20 -7.83 5.01
C MET A 74 -11.65 -7.10 6.24
N MET A 75 -11.84 -5.78 6.33
CA MET A 75 -11.47 -4.99 7.50
C MET A 75 -12.45 -5.15 8.68
N ARG A 76 -13.60 -5.82 8.48
CA ARG A 76 -14.70 -5.89 9.46
C ARG A 76 -14.25 -6.38 10.82
N GLN A 77 -13.59 -7.55 10.85
CA GLN A 77 -13.18 -8.18 12.10
C GLN A 77 -12.12 -7.34 12.81
N ALA A 78 -11.07 -6.95 12.08
CA ALA A 78 -9.99 -6.13 12.64
C ALA A 78 -10.48 -4.76 13.15
N THR A 79 -11.54 -4.21 12.55
CA THR A 79 -12.18 -2.98 13.04
C THR A 79 -12.96 -3.19 14.33
N LYS A 80 -13.67 -4.32 14.46
CA LYS A 80 -14.40 -4.67 15.69
C LYS A 80 -13.46 -4.91 16.87
N GLU A 81 -12.33 -5.57 16.60
CA GLU A 81 -11.30 -5.88 17.60
C GLU A 81 -10.40 -4.68 17.91
N GLY A 82 -10.52 -3.56 17.18
CA GLY A 82 -9.71 -2.37 17.42
C GLY A 82 -8.22 -2.58 17.16
N LEU A 83 -7.85 -3.52 16.30
CA LEU A 83 -6.45 -3.90 16.09
C LEU A 83 -5.64 -2.74 15.52
N ALA A 84 -4.56 -2.37 16.22
CA ALA A 84 -3.59 -1.38 15.79
C ALA A 84 -2.56 -1.96 14.80
N ASP A 85 -3.03 -2.54 13.70
CA ASP A 85 -2.17 -3.10 12.64
C ASP A 85 -2.13 -2.18 11.40
N ARG A 86 -0.95 -2.01 10.80
CA ARG A 86 -0.72 -1.21 9.59
C ARG A 86 -1.47 -1.74 8.35
N ARG A 87 -1.87 -3.01 8.35
CA ARG A 87 -2.70 -3.67 7.32
C ARG A 87 -4.17 -3.33 7.46
N VAL A 88 -4.58 -2.73 8.58
CA VAL A 88 -5.99 -2.39 8.84
C VAL A 88 -6.23 -0.92 8.51
N ARG A 89 -7.30 -0.65 7.75
CA ARG A 89 -7.68 0.70 7.34
C ARG A 89 -9.14 0.95 7.67
N GLY A 90 -9.48 2.22 7.91
CA GLY A 90 -10.87 2.65 8.02
C GLY A 90 -11.52 2.45 9.38
N ILE A 91 -10.78 2.08 10.43
CA ILE A 91 -11.30 1.82 11.78
C ILE A 91 -12.28 2.91 12.22
N ARG A 92 -11.85 4.18 12.24
CA ARG A 92 -12.70 5.33 12.65
C ARG A 92 -13.98 5.49 11.83
N LYS A 93 -13.95 5.09 10.55
CA LYS A 93 -15.05 5.32 9.62
C LYS A 93 -16.07 4.18 9.61
N MET A 94 -15.60 2.97 9.94
CA MET A 94 -16.41 1.77 9.99
C MET A 94 -16.84 1.41 11.43
N GLN A 95 -16.35 2.15 12.43
CA GLN A 95 -16.82 2.08 13.80
C GLN A 95 -18.32 2.40 13.86
N GLY A 96 -19.11 1.51 14.47
CA GLY A 96 -20.56 1.65 14.55
C GLY A 96 -21.32 1.32 13.26
N LEU A 97 -20.66 0.81 12.21
CA LEU A 97 -21.35 0.39 11.00
C LEU A 97 -22.16 -0.89 11.26
N GLU A 98 -23.47 -0.82 11.08
CA GLU A 98 -24.39 -1.96 11.26
C GLU A 98 -24.62 -2.73 9.95
N ASP A 99 -24.79 -2.00 8.83
CA ASP A 99 -25.06 -2.59 7.52
C ASP A 99 -23.76 -2.92 6.77
N TRP A 100 -23.39 -4.20 6.78
CA TRP A 100 -22.26 -4.76 6.03
C TRP A 100 -22.66 -5.38 4.68
N SER A 101 -23.83 -5.01 4.13
CA SER A 101 -24.26 -5.45 2.81
C SER A 101 -23.37 -4.88 1.70
N PHE A 102 -23.29 -5.60 0.59
CA PHE A 102 -22.57 -5.13 -0.60
C PHE A 102 -23.11 -3.77 -1.09
N THR A 103 -24.43 -3.59 -1.06
CA THR A 103 -25.10 -2.36 -1.47
C THR A 103 -24.63 -1.15 -0.67
N ASN A 104 -24.38 -1.31 0.63
CA ASN A 104 -23.88 -0.22 1.46
C ASN A 104 -22.37 -0.01 1.30
N LEU A 105 -21.58 -1.09 1.33
CA LEU A 105 -20.12 -0.99 1.28
C LEU A 105 -19.57 -0.52 -0.06
N LYS A 106 -20.30 -0.71 -1.17
CA LYS A 106 -19.91 -0.20 -2.49
C LYS A 106 -20.09 1.32 -2.64
N ARG A 107 -20.88 1.97 -1.76
CA ARG A 107 -21.18 3.40 -1.87
C ARG A 107 -19.93 4.24 -1.64
N ARG A 108 -19.85 5.36 -2.36
CA ARG A 108 -18.75 6.30 -2.21
C ARG A 108 -18.80 6.88 -0.81
N GLY A 109 -17.67 6.84 -0.11
CA GLY A 109 -17.59 7.41 1.22
C GLY A 109 -18.11 6.50 2.34
N THR A 110 -18.42 5.22 2.12
CA THR A 110 -18.61 4.26 3.23
C THR A 110 -17.26 3.81 3.79
N TYR A 111 -16.29 3.55 2.91
CA TYR A 111 -14.92 3.14 3.29
C TYR A 111 -13.91 4.29 3.14
N VAL A 112 -12.61 4.01 3.22
CA VAL A 112 -11.53 4.99 3.13
C VAL A 112 -11.33 5.55 1.72
N VAL A 113 -10.77 6.76 1.66
CA VAL A 113 -10.41 7.42 0.40
C VAL A 113 -9.17 6.79 -0.25
N GLN A 114 -8.22 6.31 0.58
CA GLN A 114 -6.98 5.66 0.13
C GLN A 114 -6.94 4.22 0.62
N PRO A 115 -7.62 3.30 -0.08
CA PRO A 115 -7.60 1.89 0.25
C PRO A 115 -6.26 1.26 -0.16
N ILE A 116 -5.92 0.14 0.48
CA ILE A 116 -4.64 -0.55 0.29
C ILE A 116 -4.47 -0.97 -1.18
N ARG A 117 -5.56 -1.40 -1.83
CA ARG A 117 -5.54 -1.82 -3.23
C ARG A 117 -5.12 -0.74 -4.23
N MET A 118 -5.12 0.56 -3.87
CA MET A 118 -4.58 1.60 -4.75
C MET A 118 -3.07 1.46 -4.97
N ALA A 119 -2.34 0.90 -3.99
CA ALA A 119 -0.94 0.55 -4.16
C ALA A 119 -0.74 -0.72 -5.03
N MET A 120 -1.83 -1.42 -5.38
CA MET A 120 -1.76 -2.71 -6.09
C MET A 120 -1.91 -2.60 -7.61
N VAL A 121 -2.15 -1.41 -8.17
CA VAL A 121 -2.35 -1.25 -9.63
C VAL A 121 -1.17 -1.84 -10.42
N GLN A 122 0.05 -1.48 -10.03
CA GLN A 122 1.26 -1.97 -10.68
C GLN A 122 1.50 -3.47 -10.48
N PRO A 123 1.52 -4.02 -9.24
CA PRO A 123 1.76 -5.46 -9.04
C PRO A 123 0.70 -6.35 -9.67
N LEU A 124 -0.57 -5.95 -9.68
CA LEU A 124 -1.62 -6.75 -10.32
C LEU A 124 -1.39 -6.92 -11.82
N VAL A 125 -0.93 -5.86 -12.50
CA VAL A 125 -0.63 -5.88 -13.94
C VAL A 125 0.71 -6.57 -14.20
N ALA A 126 1.77 -6.18 -13.50
CA ALA A 126 3.12 -6.71 -13.71
C ALA A 126 3.21 -8.22 -13.44
N LEU A 127 2.49 -8.71 -12.43
CA LEU A 127 2.43 -10.14 -12.12
C LEU A 127 1.40 -10.89 -12.97
N GLY A 128 0.68 -10.19 -13.85
CA GLY A 128 -0.24 -10.79 -14.82
C GLY A 128 -1.54 -11.32 -14.21
N PHE A 129 -1.96 -10.79 -13.06
CA PHE A 129 -3.25 -11.13 -12.45
C PHE A 129 -4.41 -10.42 -13.15
N VAL A 130 -4.19 -9.20 -13.64
CA VAL A 130 -5.17 -8.39 -14.37
C VAL A 130 -4.55 -7.73 -15.60
N ARG A 131 -5.39 -7.26 -16.52
CA ARG A 131 -5.02 -6.32 -17.60
C ARG A 131 -5.70 -4.96 -17.35
N GLY A 132 -5.10 -3.89 -17.86
CA GLY A 132 -5.66 -2.53 -17.83
C GLY A 132 -4.73 -1.51 -17.20
N CYS A 133 -5.06 -0.22 -17.34
CA CYS A 133 -4.21 0.90 -16.88
C CYS A 133 -4.64 1.50 -15.54
N ARG A 134 -5.86 1.22 -15.08
CA ARG A 134 -6.42 1.75 -13.83
C ARG A 134 -7.35 0.73 -13.19
N TYR A 135 -7.40 0.74 -11.85
CA TYR A 135 -8.13 -0.27 -11.07
C TYR A 135 -9.58 -0.48 -11.54
N GLY A 136 -10.33 0.61 -11.78
CA GLY A 136 -11.74 0.52 -12.16
C GLY A 136 -12.00 -0.09 -13.54
N ALA A 137 -10.97 -0.18 -14.40
CA ALA A 137 -11.04 -0.74 -15.75
C ALA A 137 -10.26 -2.05 -15.88
N PHE A 138 -9.90 -2.68 -14.75
CA PHE A 138 -9.23 -3.97 -14.77
C PHE A 138 -10.15 -5.09 -15.23
N THR A 139 -9.54 -6.03 -15.96
CA THR A 139 -10.13 -7.32 -16.32
C THR A 139 -9.20 -8.45 -15.89
N ILE A 140 -9.74 -9.65 -15.65
CA ILE A 140 -8.93 -10.81 -15.26
C ILE A 140 -7.95 -11.18 -16.38
N HIS A 141 -6.72 -11.50 -15.97
CA HIS A 141 -5.68 -11.99 -16.87
C HIS A 141 -5.29 -13.44 -16.55
N THR A 142 -4.33 -14.01 -17.29
CA THR A 142 -3.95 -15.43 -17.22
C THR A 142 -3.63 -15.90 -15.80
N ALA A 143 -2.80 -15.18 -15.03
CA ALA A 143 -2.47 -15.61 -13.67
C ALA A 143 -3.65 -15.42 -12.71
N GLY A 144 -4.51 -14.42 -12.96
CA GLY A 144 -5.75 -14.22 -12.20
C GLY A 144 -6.74 -15.36 -12.44
N ALA A 145 -6.89 -15.78 -13.69
CA ALA A 145 -7.71 -16.92 -14.07
C ALA A 145 -7.18 -18.23 -13.46
N GLN A 146 -5.86 -18.42 -13.41
CA GLN A 146 -5.23 -19.54 -12.71
C GLN A 146 -5.53 -19.49 -11.21
N MET A 147 -5.40 -18.32 -10.58
CA MET A 147 -5.73 -18.15 -9.16
C MET A 147 -7.19 -18.49 -8.86
N LEU A 148 -8.12 -18.04 -9.70
CA LEU A 148 -9.56 -18.31 -9.54
C LEU A 148 -9.93 -19.79 -9.72
N LYS A 149 -9.11 -20.58 -10.42
CA LYS A 149 -9.28 -22.03 -10.57
C LYS A 149 -8.83 -22.83 -9.34
N LEU A 150 -8.07 -22.22 -8.42
CA LEU A 150 -7.68 -22.88 -7.18
C LEU A 150 -8.95 -23.15 -6.33
N PRO A 151 -9.15 -24.36 -5.76
CA PRO A 151 -10.39 -24.71 -5.08
C PRO A 151 -10.79 -23.72 -3.97
N VAL A 152 -9.81 -23.28 -3.17
CA VAL A 152 -10.03 -22.29 -2.11
C VAL A 152 -10.52 -20.94 -2.65
N MET A 153 -9.94 -20.46 -3.75
CA MET A 153 -10.32 -19.19 -4.38
C MET A 153 -11.67 -19.28 -5.09
N ALA A 154 -11.97 -20.40 -5.74
CA ALA A 154 -13.27 -20.66 -6.36
C ALA A 154 -14.39 -20.64 -5.30
N SER A 155 -14.14 -21.24 -4.13
CA SER A 155 -15.05 -21.20 -2.98
C SER A 155 -15.28 -19.76 -2.48
N TYR A 156 -14.21 -18.99 -2.25
CA TYR A 156 -14.31 -17.59 -1.84
C TYR A 156 -15.07 -16.73 -2.85
N ARG A 157 -14.77 -16.91 -4.14
CA ARG A 157 -15.43 -16.18 -5.23
C ARG A 157 -16.92 -16.47 -5.28
N ARG A 158 -17.33 -17.73 -5.10
CA ARG A 158 -18.75 -18.12 -5.06
C ARG A 158 -19.48 -17.42 -3.92
N VAL A 159 -18.94 -17.51 -2.70
CA VAL A 159 -19.53 -16.90 -1.50
C VAL A 159 -19.59 -15.39 -1.64
N LEU A 160 -18.49 -14.73 -2.01
CA LEU A 160 -18.49 -13.27 -2.20
C LEU A 160 -19.35 -12.82 -3.37
N GLY A 161 -19.48 -13.62 -4.42
CA GLY A 161 -20.37 -13.36 -5.55
C GLY A 161 -21.84 -13.40 -5.15
N GLU A 162 -22.26 -14.40 -4.37
CA GLU A 162 -23.62 -14.47 -3.81
C GLU A 162 -23.92 -13.26 -2.90
N TRP A 163 -22.96 -12.89 -2.04
CA TRP A 163 -23.07 -11.69 -1.21
C TRP A 163 -23.17 -10.40 -2.04
N ALA A 164 -22.41 -10.30 -3.14
CA ALA A 164 -22.45 -9.15 -4.05
C ALA A 164 -23.80 -9.03 -4.79
N HIS A 165 -24.50 -10.14 -4.99
CA HIS A 165 -25.89 -10.17 -5.48
C HIS A 165 -26.94 -9.85 -4.39
N GLY A 166 -26.51 -9.45 -3.20
CA GLY A 166 -27.40 -9.10 -2.09
C GLY A 166 -27.95 -10.29 -1.32
N ARG A 167 -27.39 -11.49 -1.52
CA ARG A 167 -27.79 -12.69 -0.76
C ARG A 167 -27.00 -12.80 0.55
N SER A 168 -27.45 -13.70 1.42
CA SER A 168 -26.78 -14.05 2.69
C SER A 168 -26.15 -15.45 2.60
N PRO A 169 -24.98 -15.59 1.93
CA PRO A 169 -24.38 -16.89 1.68
C PRO A 169 -23.89 -17.55 2.98
N ARG A 170 -24.11 -18.86 3.09
CA ARG A 170 -23.51 -19.67 4.16
C ARG A 170 -21.98 -19.66 4.03
N GLY A 171 -21.29 -19.44 5.14
CA GLY A 171 -19.82 -19.40 5.17
C GLY A 171 -19.19 -18.02 4.94
N LEU A 172 -19.99 -16.95 4.82
CA LEU A 172 -19.45 -15.59 4.64
C LEU A 172 -18.46 -15.18 5.75
N ASN A 173 -18.78 -15.46 7.01
CA ASN A 173 -17.89 -15.13 8.14
C ASN A 173 -16.55 -15.86 8.03
N LYS A 174 -16.56 -17.14 7.64
CA LYS A 174 -15.33 -17.90 7.40
C LYS A 174 -14.50 -17.27 6.27
N VAL A 175 -15.14 -16.84 5.18
CA VAL A 175 -14.43 -16.14 4.10
C VAL A 175 -13.83 -14.82 4.58
N ILE A 176 -14.53 -14.07 5.45
CA ILE A 176 -14.01 -12.83 6.06
C ILE A 176 -12.79 -13.13 6.94
N GLU A 177 -12.83 -14.18 7.75
CA GLU A 177 -11.72 -14.61 8.60
C GLU A 177 -10.52 -15.05 7.74
N ASP A 178 -10.74 -15.95 6.78
CA ASP A 178 -9.69 -16.50 5.92
C ASP A 178 -9.07 -15.44 4.98
N LEU A 179 -9.81 -14.38 4.66
CA LEU A 179 -9.35 -13.25 3.85
C LEU A 179 -9.05 -11.98 4.65
N SER A 180 -8.99 -12.07 5.98
CA SER A 180 -8.61 -10.96 6.87
C SER A 180 -7.22 -10.42 6.50
N PRO A 181 -6.92 -9.12 6.70
CA PRO A 181 -5.61 -8.55 6.42
C PRO A 181 -4.44 -9.27 7.11
N ASN A 182 -4.72 -9.93 8.24
CA ASN A 182 -3.73 -10.63 9.05
C ASN A 182 -3.78 -12.16 8.89
N ALA A 183 -4.69 -12.68 8.06
CA ALA A 183 -4.78 -14.10 7.79
C ALA A 183 -3.56 -14.60 7.00
N ALA A 184 -3.25 -15.88 7.16
CA ALA A 184 -2.26 -16.55 6.32
C ALA A 184 -2.82 -16.74 4.91
N VAL A 185 -2.00 -16.47 3.89
CA VAL A 185 -2.37 -16.76 2.50
C VAL A 185 -2.42 -18.28 2.30
N PRO A 186 -3.49 -18.83 1.70
CA PRO A 186 -3.56 -20.24 1.37
C PRO A 186 -2.33 -20.71 0.58
N ASP A 187 -1.80 -21.89 0.91
CA ASP A 187 -0.51 -22.37 0.41
C ASP A 187 -0.40 -22.38 -1.12
N GLU A 188 -1.44 -22.84 -1.81
CA GLU A 188 -1.47 -22.91 -3.28
C GLU A 188 -1.47 -21.51 -3.91
N VAL A 189 -2.20 -20.57 -3.29
CA VAL A 189 -2.22 -19.16 -3.71
C VAL A 189 -0.86 -18.53 -3.47
N ARG A 190 -0.22 -18.82 -2.32
CA ARG A 190 1.14 -18.36 -2.00
C ARG A 190 2.14 -18.87 -3.02
N LYS A 191 2.08 -20.16 -3.38
CA LYS A 191 2.93 -20.77 -4.43
C LYS A 191 2.73 -20.09 -5.78
N LEU A 192 1.49 -19.81 -6.18
CA LEU A 192 1.19 -19.12 -7.42
C LEU A 192 1.75 -17.68 -7.42
N ILE A 193 1.51 -16.91 -6.36
CA ILE A 193 2.06 -15.55 -6.23
C ILE A 193 3.59 -15.59 -6.30
N PHE A 194 4.21 -16.51 -5.57
CA PHE A 194 5.66 -16.68 -5.58
C PHE A 194 6.19 -17.01 -6.98
N ALA A 195 5.57 -17.95 -7.69
CA ALA A 195 5.93 -18.28 -9.07
C ALA A 195 5.81 -17.07 -10.01
N ARG A 196 4.83 -16.19 -9.81
CA ARG A 196 4.70 -14.94 -10.58
C ARG A 196 5.74 -13.88 -10.19
N LEU A 197 6.20 -13.86 -8.95
CA LEU A 197 7.25 -12.95 -8.48
C LEU A 197 8.61 -13.28 -9.10
N ILE A 198 9.01 -14.55 -9.12
CA ILE A 198 10.36 -14.96 -9.56
C ILE A 198 10.42 -15.52 -10.98
N GLY A 199 9.27 -15.81 -11.59
CA GLY A 199 9.19 -16.37 -12.94
C GLY A 199 9.40 -15.35 -14.04
N GLY A 200 9.95 -15.82 -15.17
CA GLY A 200 10.33 -15.00 -16.32
C GLY A 200 11.85 -14.86 -16.47
N ASP A 201 12.28 -14.52 -17.68
CA ASP A 201 13.71 -14.38 -18.04
C ASP A 201 14.08 -12.91 -18.31
N ASP A 202 13.16 -11.99 -18.02
CA ASP A 202 13.40 -10.57 -18.17
C ASP A 202 14.25 -10.00 -17.01
N PRO A 203 14.93 -8.86 -17.21
CA PRO A 203 15.76 -8.24 -16.16
C PRO A 203 15.01 -7.95 -14.85
N SER A 204 13.71 -7.66 -14.92
CA SER A 204 12.90 -7.39 -13.72
C SER A 204 12.66 -8.66 -12.91
N ALA A 205 12.39 -9.79 -13.56
CA ALA A 205 12.30 -11.10 -12.91
C ALA A 205 13.63 -11.52 -12.28
N SER A 206 14.75 -11.29 -12.97
CA SER A 206 16.09 -11.55 -12.45
C SER A 206 16.36 -10.76 -11.16
N ARG A 207 16.12 -9.44 -11.17
CA ARG A 207 16.26 -8.57 -9.98
C ARG A 207 15.41 -9.06 -8.80
N ARG A 208 14.15 -9.44 -9.04
CA ARG A 208 13.27 -10.00 -7.99
C ARG A 208 13.78 -11.33 -7.45
N ARG A 209 14.26 -12.23 -8.32
CA ARG A 209 14.77 -13.55 -7.93
C ARG A 209 16.01 -13.44 -7.05
N THR A 210 16.93 -12.55 -7.38
CA THR A 210 18.11 -12.28 -6.55
C THR A 210 17.72 -11.78 -5.16
N LEU A 211 16.78 -10.84 -5.06
CA LEU A 211 16.33 -10.33 -3.76
C LEU A 211 15.64 -11.42 -2.92
N VAL A 212 14.88 -12.31 -3.55
CA VAL A 212 14.26 -13.46 -2.87
C VAL A 212 15.33 -14.42 -2.34
N ALA A 213 16.41 -14.65 -3.09
CA ALA A 213 17.52 -15.51 -2.66
C ALA A 213 18.23 -14.98 -1.39
N LEU A 214 18.17 -13.66 -1.14
CA LEU A 214 18.68 -13.05 0.10
C LEU A 214 17.76 -13.25 1.32
N GLY A 215 16.50 -13.66 1.11
CA GLY A 215 15.51 -13.88 2.17
C GLY A 215 14.91 -12.58 2.74
N THR A 216 15.71 -11.71 3.35
CA THR A 216 15.23 -10.49 4.03
C THR A 216 15.60 -9.17 3.33
N GLY A 217 16.17 -9.26 2.12
CA GLY A 217 16.70 -8.11 1.38
C GLY A 217 17.94 -7.50 2.07
N PRO A 218 18.61 -6.52 1.42
CA PRO A 218 19.76 -5.86 2.02
C PRO A 218 19.39 -5.05 3.27
N SER A 219 20.20 -5.13 4.32
CA SER A 219 20.08 -4.28 5.51
C SER A 219 20.50 -2.84 5.19
N ALA A 220 20.17 -1.91 6.10
CA ALA A 220 20.63 -0.53 5.99
C ALA A 220 22.18 -0.45 5.95
N SER A 221 22.86 -1.15 6.85
CA SER A 221 24.33 -1.17 6.89
C SER A 221 24.96 -1.78 5.65
N GLN A 222 24.32 -2.79 5.04
CA GLN A 222 24.82 -3.37 3.79
C GLN A 222 24.74 -2.36 2.65
N LEU A 223 23.68 -1.55 2.58
CA LEU A 223 23.50 -0.54 1.53
C LEU A 223 24.48 0.64 1.62
N ASP A 224 25.19 0.79 2.74
CA ASP A 224 26.23 1.80 2.88
C ASP A 224 27.50 1.41 2.08
N ALA A 225 27.71 0.11 1.85
CA ALA A 225 28.83 -0.39 1.07
C ALA A 225 28.67 -0.11 -0.44
N THR A 226 29.77 0.28 -1.08
CA THR A 226 29.83 0.47 -2.54
C THR A 226 29.69 -0.84 -3.31
N GLU A 227 30.24 -1.93 -2.77
CA GLU A 227 30.24 -3.24 -3.41
C GLU A 227 28.90 -3.97 -3.28
N PRO A 228 28.43 -4.64 -4.35
CA PRO A 228 27.17 -5.37 -4.32
C PRO A 228 27.24 -6.64 -3.47
N LEU A 229 26.11 -7.02 -2.89
CA LEU A 229 25.95 -8.36 -2.32
C LEU A 229 26.00 -9.42 -3.43
N SER A 230 26.43 -10.63 -3.06
CA SER A 230 26.52 -11.76 -3.98
C SER A 230 25.21 -11.97 -4.76
N GLY A 231 25.33 -12.08 -6.10
CA GLY A 231 24.22 -12.27 -7.02
C GLY A 231 23.47 -11.00 -7.43
N ILE A 232 23.70 -9.85 -6.79
CA ILE A 232 23.14 -8.56 -7.21
C ILE A 232 24.10 -7.91 -8.23
N THR A 233 23.55 -7.43 -9.35
CA THR A 233 24.35 -6.71 -10.35
C THR A 233 24.72 -5.31 -9.85
N PRO A 234 25.86 -4.73 -10.28
CA PRO A 234 26.24 -3.37 -9.90
C PRO A 234 25.14 -2.34 -10.14
N ASP A 235 24.48 -2.39 -11.30
CA ASP A 235 23.37 -1.48 -11.63
C ASP A 235 22.18 -1.60 -10.67
N HIS A 236 21.81 -2.83 -10.30
CA HIS A 236 20.71 -3.05 -9.36
C HIS A 236 21.10 -2.62 -7.95
N TRP A 237 22.35 -2.83 -7.57
CA TRP A 237 22.89 -2.36 -6.30
C TRP A 237 22.87 -0.84 -6.19
N THR A 238 23.32 -0.12 -7.23
CA THR A 238 23.24 1.34 -7.30
C THR A 238 21.79 1.82 -7.16
N ASP A 239 20.84 1.18 -7.83
CA ASP A 239 19.42 1.51 -7.72
C ASP A 239 18.87 1.31 -6.29
N LEU A 240 19.24 0.20 -5.63
CA LEU A 240 18.85 -0.08 -4.24
C LEU A 240 19.40 0.97 -3.28
N ARG A 241 20.68 1.33 -3.43
CA ARG A 241 21.36 2.35 -2.62
C ARG A 241 20.74 3.73 -2.82
N ALA A 242 20.53 4.13 -4.08
CA ALA A 242 19.90 5.41 -4.41
C ALA A 242 18.48 5.50 -3.85
N GLY A 243 17.70 4.42 -3.96
CA GLY A 243 16.36 4.35 -3.36
C GLY A 243 16.37 4.46 -1.85
N ALA A 244 17.33 3.83 -1.17
CA ALA A 244 17.47 3.91 0.28
C ALA A 244 17.89 5.31 0.74
N ALA A 245 18.89 5.91 0.11
CA ALA A 245 19.32 7.28 0.40
C ALA A 245 18.19 8.30 0.17
N PHE A 246 17.41 8.13 -0.90
CA PHE A 246 16.23 8.96 -1.13
C PHE A 246 15.17 8.82 -0.04
N MET A 247 14.92 7.61 0.44
CA MET A 247 13.97 7.39 1.55
C MET A 247 14.46 8.04 2.85
N ASP A 248 15.76 7.98 3.14
CA ASP A 248 16.36 8.65 4.30
C ASP A 248 16.20 10.16 4.20
N LEU A 249 16.53 10.76 3.05
CA LEU A 249 16.35 12.19 2.80
C LEU A 249 14.90 12.62 2.99
N ARG A 250 13.94 11.86 2.45
CA ARG A 250 12.51 12.13 2.63
C ARG A 250 12.12 12.08 4.11
N ASN A 251 12.58 11.06 4.84
CA ASN A 251 12.25 10.89 6.25
C ASN A 251 12.87 12.01 7.10
N ALA A 252 14.11 12.41 6.82
CA ALA A 252 14.76 13.54 7.48
C ALA A 252 14.03 14.86 7.21
N ALA A 253 13.62 15.11 5.95
CA ALA A 253 12.82 16.28 5.60
C ALA A 253 11.47 16.32 6.35
N LEU A 254 10.78 15.18 6.46
CA LEU A 254 9.57 15.07 7.27
C LEU A 254 9.84 15.30 8.75
N ALA A 255 10.95 14.80 9.29
CA ALA A 255 11.34 14.99 10.68
C ALA A 255 11.63 16.47 11.00
N VAL A 256 12.32 17.19 10.10
CA VAL A 256 12.50 18.65 10.20
C VAL A 256 11.15 19.35 10.28
N LEU A 257 10.25 19.03 9.35
CA LEU A 257 8.92 19.63 9.30
C LEU A 257 8.12 19.37 10.58
N TYR A 258 8.13 18.14 11.09
CA TYR A 258 7.44 17.79 12.34
C TYR A 258 8.02 18.53 13.55
N ARG A 259 9.35 18.72 13.61
CA ARG A 259 10.00 19.47 14.69
C ARG A 259 9.63 20.95 14.67
N LEU A 260 9.68 21.58 13.50
CA LEU A 260 9.29 22.98 13.33
C LEU A 260 7.82 23.19 13.72
N GLU A 261 6.93 22.30 13.26
CA GLU A 261 5.51 22.35 13.60
C GLU A 261 5.26 22.15 15.09
N HIS A 262 5.95 21.20 15.71
CA HIS A 262 5.82 20.96 17.15
C HIS A 262 6.23 22.20 17.95
N CYS A 263 7.33 22.85 17.57
CA CYS A 263 7.79 24.09 18.20
C CYS A 263 6.78 25.24 18.00
N LEU A 264 6.26 25.44 16.79
CA LEU A 264 5.24 26.46 16.51
C LEU A 264 3.95 26.22 17.31
N LEU A 265 3.54 24.95 17.48
CA LEU A 265 2.40 24.58 18.32
C LEU A 265 2.65 24.90 19.79
N GLN A 266 3.85 24.61 20.31
CA GLN A 266 4.24 24.95 21.68
C GLN A 266 4.21 26.46 21.93
N LEU A 267 4.75 27.27 21.00
CA LEU A 267 4.71 28.73 21.09
C LEU A 267 3.26 29.23 21.15
N ARG A 268 2.40 28.72 20.26
CA ARG A 268 0.98 29.06 20.25
C ARG A 268 0.29 28.67 21.56
N ASP A 269 0.53 27.47 22.06
CA ASP A 269 -0.09 26.96 23.29
C ASP A 269 0.42 27.72 24.53
N ALA A 270 1.60 28.36 24.44
CA ALA A 270 2.16 29.28 25.43
C ALA A 270 1.69 30.75 25.28
N ASN A 271 0.77 31.05 24.33
CA ASN A 271 0.39 32.42 23.95
C ASN A 271 1.55 33.31 23.47
N GLU A 272 2.62 32.70 22.95
CA GLU A 272 3.71 33.40 22.30
C GLU A 272 3.47 33.52 20.78
N PRO A 273 4.11 34.49 20.09
CA PRO A 273 4.04 34.56 18.63
C PRO A 273 4.58 33.26 18.00
N ALA A 274 3.71 32.53 17.28
CA ALA A 274 4.08 31.30 16.57
C ALA A 274 4.85 31.61 15.27
N VAL A 275 6.04 32.18 15.43
CA VAL A 275 6.95 32.58 14.35
C VAL A 275 8.36 32.13 14.74
N LEU A 276 9.06 31.52 13.78
CA LEU A 276 10.48 31.19 13.90
C LEU A 276 11.26 31.99 12.87
N SER A 277 12.37 32.60 13.29
CA SER A 277 13.37 33.15 12.37
C SER A 277 14.06 32.02 11.58
N VAL A 278 14.69 32.37 10.46
CA VAL A 278 15.45 31.42 9.65
C VAL A 278 16.59 30.78 10.46
N GLY A 279 17.23 31.53 11.35
CA GLY A 279 18.30 31.02 12.22
C GLY A 279 17.79 29.99 13.23
N GLU A 280 16.66 30.27 13.88
CA GLU A 280 16.02 29.35 14.83
C GLU A 280 15.54 28.07 14.13
N ALA A 281 14.88 28.22 12.98
CA ALA A 281 14.44 27.09 12.18
C ALA A 281 15.62 26.22 11.71
N SER A 282 16.73 26.84 11.29
CA SER A 282 17.93 26.11 10.86
C SER A 282 18.59 25.35 12.01
N LYS A 283 18.63 25.93 13.22
CA LYS A 283 19.15 25.26 14.42
C LYS A 283 18.30 24.05 14.79
N LEU A 284 16.99 24.15 14.70
CA LEU A 284 16.04 23.05 14.93
C LEU A 284 16.12 21.96 13.85
N ALA A 285 16.46 22.33 12.62
CA ALA A 285 16.57 21.43 11.48
C ALA A 285 17.90 20.65 11.41
N GLY A 286 18.97 21.14 12.04
CA GLY A 286 20.32 20.58 11.91
C GLY A 286 20.46 19.12 12.40
N GLU A 287 19.78 18.76 13.48
CA GLU A 287 19.85 17.41 14.06
C GLU A 287 19.33 16.30 13.12
N PRO A 288 18.11 16.39 12.54
CA PRO A 288 17.62 15.39 11.58
C PRO A 288 18.48 15.20 10.32
N LEU A 289 19.20 16.23 9.88
CA LEU A 289 19.95 16.21 8.62
C LEU A 289 21.38 15.65 8.79
N ALA A 290 21.95 15.71 10.00
CA ALA A 290 23.30 15.23 10.28
C ALA A 290 23.47 13.71 10.11
N VAL A 291 22.38 12.95 10.08
CA VAL A 291 22.37 11.47 10.03
C VAL A 291 22.20 10.95 8.59
N LEU A 292 22.15 11.83 7.59
CA LEU A 292 21.98 11.40 6.20
C LEU A 292 23.25 10.72 5.67
N ARG A 293 23.04 9.64 4.91
CA ARG A 293 24.10 8.91 4.20
C ARG A 293 24.86 9.87 3.27
N GLN A 294 26.19 9.83 3.32
CA GLN A 294 27.08 10.53 2.38
C GLN A 294 27.25 9.71 1.10
#